data_AF-A0A6B3I968-F1
#
_entry.id   AF-A0A6B3I968-F1
#
_cell.length_a   1.000
_cell.length_b   1.000
_cell.length_c   1.000
_cell.angle_alpha   90.00
_cell.angle_beta   90.00
_cell.angle_gamma   90.00
#
_symmetry.space_group_name_H-M   'P 1'
#
loop_
_entity.id
_entity.type
_entity.pdbx_description
1 polymer ?
#
loop_
_entity_poly.entity_id
_entity_poly.type
_entity_poly.pdbx_seq_one_letter_code
_entity_poly.pdbx_strand_id
1 'polypeptide(L)'
;KRSGKAFVRLQETFGQAREAELLDGGPRLAAVLEEVPPGPRAVVAVLVGACVERGADAERCAPGVLAGLRTALEGAEAFAGAWRATGGGEFPVPDAGEPGEEIVGRAGFDAAVGWWTLRQWEMAAVALLNHRAVRGRAGEDRRELLRLLTTVEETSGQQFRSLGYALQVLDDEPLVVLHRTSGTGYALRFFGVGDNFQLHTLLADALIGGGHVEGYAPSSQEAAVCRE
;
A
#
# COMPACT_ATOMS: atom_id res chain seq x y z
N LYS A 1 -4.96 27.42 18.18
CA LYS A 1 -3.90 26.40 18.36
C LYS A 1 -2.87 26.56 17.23
N ARG A 2 -1.59 26.79 17.54
CA ARG A 2 -0.52 27.16 16.58
C ARG A 2 -0.29 26.07 15.50
N SER A 3 -0.56 24.81 15.83
CA SER A 3 -0.49 23.64 14.94
C SER A 3 -1.53 23.66 13.81
N GLY A 4 -2.79 24.02 14.09
CA GLY A 4 -3.85 24.07 13.07
C GLY A 4 -3.58 25.10 11.97
N LYS A 5 -3.00 26.26 12.33
CA LYS A 5 -2.59 27.28 11.35
C LYS A 5 -1.39 26.83 10.50
N ALA A 6 -0.46 26.07 11.09
CA ALA A 6 0.67 25.51 10.36
C ALA A 6 0.21 24.43 9.36
N PHE A 7 -0.79 23.65 9.71
CA PHE A 7 -1.35 22.60 8.85
C PHE A 7 -2.12 23.17 7.64
N VAL A 8 -3.00 24.16 7.85
CA VAL A 8 -3.69 24.85 6.74
C VAL A 8 -2.66 25.47 5.79
N ARG A 9 -1.65 26.14 6.34
CA ARG A 9 -0.56 26.73 5.55
C ARG A 9 0.24 25.68 4.78
N LEU A 10 0.45 24.49 5.35
CA LEU A 10 1.13 23.38 4.66
C LEU A 10 0.34 22.94 3.43
N GLN A 11 -0.98 22.74 3.55
CA GLN A 11 -1.84 22.35 2.43
C GLN A 11 -1.88 23.42 1.34
N GLU A 12 -2.02 24.69 1.71
CA GLU A 12 -1.99 25.83 0.78
C GLU A 12 -0.65 25.94 0.05
N THR A 13 0.47 25.77 0.77
CA THR A 13 1.81 25.85 0.20
C THR A 13 2.08 24.66 -0.74
N PHE A 14 1.62 23.46 -0.39
CA PHE A 14 1.75 22.28 -1.24
C PHE A 14 1.07 22.48 -2.60
N GLY A 15 -0.15 23.04 -2.62
CA GLY A 15 -0.87 23.33 -3.87
C GLY A 15 -0.17 24.34 -4.78
N GLN A 16 0.77 25.13 -4.25
CA GLN A 16 1.53 26.15 -4.98
C GLN A 16 3.00 25.76 -5.20
N ALA A 17 3.44 24.62 -4.68
CA ALA A 17 4.83 24.21 -4.71
C ALA A 17 5.29 23.85 -6.14
N ARG A 18 6.47 24.33 -6.50
CA ARG A 18 7.12 23.96 -7.76
C ARG A 18 7.67 22.54 -7.66
N GLU A 19 7.85 21.90 -8.81
CA GLU A 19 8.32 20.51 -8.91
C GLU A 19 9.61 20.26 -8.11
N ALA A 20 10.61 21.15 -8.23
CA ALA A 20 11.85 21.06 -7.46
C ALA A 20 11.68 21.14 -5.93
N GLU A 21 10.64 21.83 -5.45
CA GLU A 21 10.35 21.95 -4.01
C GLU A 21 9.70 20.68 -3.45
N LEU A 22 9.07 19.87 -4.31
CA LEU A 22 8.42 18.62 -3.95
C LEU A 22 9.40 17.44 -3.88
N LEU A 23 10.43 17.43 -4.71
CA LEU A 23 11.50 16.43 -4.69
C LEU A 23 12.16 16.33 -3.31
N ASP A 24 12.58 17.48 -2.77
CA ASP A 24 13.15 17.60 -1.43
C ASP A 24 12.08 17.59 -0.33
N GLY A 25 10.87 18.06 -0.65
CA GLY A 25 9.75 18.17 0.28
C GLY A 25 9.26 16.81 0.79
N GLY A 26 9.15 15.81 -0.09
CA GLY A 26 8.67 14.46 0.26
C GLY A 26 9.45 13.84 1.44
N PRO A 27 10.78 13.61 1.31
CA PRO A 27 11.57 13.02 2.38
C PRO A 27 11.58 13.84 3.68
N ARG A 28 11.53 15.18 3.59
CA ARG A 28 11.47 16.06 4.77
C ARG A 28 10.15 15.92 5.51
N LEU A 29 9.03 15.83 4.79
CA LEU A 29 7.71 15.58 5.37
C LEU A 29 7.63 14.19 5.97
N ALA A 30 8.17 13.17 5.28
CA ALA A 30 8.20 11.81 5.79
C ALA A 30 8.98 11.70 7.11
N ALA A 31 10.12 12.40 7.22
CA ALA A 31 10.97 12.40 8.41
C ALA A 31 10.31 12.97 9.67
N VAL A 32 9.27 13.80 9.53
CA VAL A 32 8.57 14.42 10.68
C VAL A 32 7.20 13.80 10.96
N LEU A 33 6.80 12.75 10.22
CA LEU A 33 5.46 12.15 10.34
C LEU A 33 5.12 11.75 11.78
N GLU A 34 6.07 11.16 12.51
CA GLU A 34 5.85 10.72 13.90
C GLU A 34 5.61 11.90 14.86
N GLU A 35 6.16 13.07 14.56
CA GLU A 35 5.97 14.31 15.34
C GLU A 35 4.61 14.97 15.06
N VAL A 36 3.97 14.64 13.94
CA VAL A 36 2.64 15.15 13.60
C VAL A 36 1.59 14.46 14.49
N PRO A 37 0.64 15.20 15.10
CA PRO A 37 -0.44 14.59 15.88
C PRO A 37 -1.29 13.59 15.05
N PRO A 38 -1.89 12.55 15.66
CA PRO A 38 -2.58 11.47 14.94
C PRO A 38 -3.61 11.93 13.89
N GLY A 39 -4.44 12.93 14.21
CA GLY A 39 -5.44 13.48 13.29
C GLY A 39 -4.84 13.99 11.97
N PRO A 40 -3.99 15.04 11.97
CA PRO A 40 -3.37 15.55 10.74
C PRO A 40 -2.29 14.63 10.13
N ARG A 41 -1.75 13.64 10.87
CA ARG A 41 -0.64 12.79 10.42
C ARG A 41 -0.94 12.07 9.12
N ALA A 42 -2.13 11.49 8.99
CA ALA A 42 -2.52 10.76 7.79
C ALA A 42 -2.64 11.68 6.56
N VAL A 43 -3.06 12.93 6.74
CA VAL A 43 -3.09 13.92 5.65
C VAL A 43 -1.68 14.31 5.23
N VAL A 44 -0.74 14.46 6.18
CA VAL A 44 0.67 14.69 5.83
C VAL A 44 1.24 13.49 5.06
N ALA A 45 0.86 12.26 5.41
CA ALA A 45 1.26 11.08 4.65
C ALA A 45 0.73 11.11 3.19
N VAL A 46 -0.50 11.58 2.96
CA VAL A 46 -1.02 11.80 1.60
C VAL A 46 -0.17 12.80 0.82
N LEU A 47 0.27 13.89 1.46
CA LEU A 47 1.19 14.85 0.82
C LEU A 47 2.54 14.21 0.48
N VAL A 48 3.05 13.31 1.34
CA VAL A 48 4.26 12.52 1.05
C VAL A 48 4.06 11.64 -0.18
N GLY A 49 2.94 10.91 -0.26
CA GLY A 49 2.58 10.11 -1.43
C GLY A 49 2.51 10.94 -2.71
N ALA A 50 1.85 12.10 -2.66
CA ALA A 50 1.75 13.02 -3.79
C ALA A 50 3.11 13.62 -4.21
N CYS A 51 4.05 13.83 -3.28
CA CYS A 51 5.43 14.18 -3.64
C CYS A 51 6.13 13.05 -4.42
N VAL A 52 5.93 11.79 -4.00
CA VAL A 52 6.53 10.61 -4.64
C VAL A 52 6.00 10.41 -6.05
N GLU A 53 4.68 10.56 -6.26
CA GLU A 53 4.07 10.54 -7.60
C GLU A 53 4.64 11.63 -8.53
N ARG A 54 5.24 12.68 -7.95
CA ARG A 54 5.86 13.80 -8.65
C ARG A 54 7.40 13.73 -8.64
N GLY A 55 7.95 12.56 -8.37
CA GLY A 55 9.37 12.24 -8.52
C GLY A 55 10.22 12.33 -7.25
N ALA A 56 9.63 12.58 -6.07
CA ALA A 56 10.37 12.50 -4.82
C ALA A 56 10.87 11.07 -4.55
N ASP A 57 11.96 10.95 -3.79
CA ASP A 57 12.58 9.66 -3.46
C ASP A 57 11.64 8.77 -2.62
N ALA A 58 11.06 7.76 -3.27
CA ALA A 58 10.13 6.83 -2.65
C ALA A 58 10.77 6.01 -1.51
N GLU A 59 12.04 5.61 -1.65
CA GLU A 59 12.73 4.79 -0.65
C GLU A 59 12.94 5.56 0.65
N ARG A 60 13.26 6.85 0.55
CA ARG A 60 13.40 7.74 1.72
C ARG A 60 12.07 8.10 2.35
N CYS A 61 10.99 8.10 1.58
CA CYS A 61 9.64 8.39 2.07
C CYS A 61 8.95 7.17 2.73
N ALA A 62 9.32 5.94 2.31
CA ALA A 62 8.60 4.71 2.67
C ALA A 62 8.52 4.35 4.15
N PRO A 63 9.61 4.42 4.95
CA PRO A 63 9.59 3.85 6.29
C PRO A 63 8.47 4.41 7.18
N GLY A 64 8.34 5.75 7.25
CA GLY A 64 7.32 6.40 8.07
C GLY A 64 5.89 6.19 7.55
N VAL A 65 5.70 6.12 6.23
CA VAL A 65 4.38 5.87 5.65
C VAL A 65 3.92 4.44 5.88
N LEU A 66 4.80 3.45 5.67
CA LEU A 66 4.46 2.04 5.88
C LEU A 66 4.27 1.71 7.37
N ALA A 67 5.04 2.33 8.27
CA ALA A 67 4.82 2.23 9.71
C ALA A 67 3.45 2.81 10.11
N GLY A 68 3.09 3.99 9.57
CA GLY A 68 1.78 4.58 9.81
C GLY A 68 0.62 3.76 9.25
N LEU A 69 0.78 3.18 8.05
CA LEU A 69 -0.19 2.23 7.49
C LEU A 69 -0.39 1.01 8.41
N ARG A 70 0.70 0.41 8.89
CA ARG A 70 0.65 -0.71 9.85
C ARG A 70 -0.18 -0.32 11.07
N THR A 71 0.14 0.80 11.71
CA THR A 71 -0.60 1.27 12.89
C THR A 71 -2.06 1.55 12.59
N ALA A 72 -2.39 2.09 11.42
CA ALA A 72 -3.78 2.32 11.02
C ALA A 72 -4.55 1.01 10.81
N LEU A 73 -3.91 0.00 10.20
CA LEU A 73 -4.48 -1.33 10.03
C LEU A 73 -4.69 -2.05 11.36
N GLU A 74 -3.72 -2.01 12.27
CA GLU A 74 -3.85 -2.53 13.64
C GLU A 74 -4.99 -1.82 14.41
N GLY A 75 -5.06 -0.49 14.28
CA GLY A 75 -6.16 0.30 14.85
C GLY A 75 -7.53 -0.06 14.26
N ALA A 76 -7.60 -0.30 12.95
CA ALA A 76 -8.81 -0.75 12.27
C ALA A 76 -9.23 -2.18 12.67
N GLU A 77 -8.28 -3.09 12.86
CA GLU A 77 -8.54 -4.44 13.40
C GLU A 77 -9.09 -4.36 14.83
N ALA A 78 -8.46 -3.53 15.68
CA ALA A 78 -8.95 -3.26 17.04
C ALA A 78 -10.35 -2.62 17.04
N PHE A 79 -10.58 -1.68 16.12
CA PHE A 79 -11.89 -1.04 15.92
C PHE A 79 -12.95 -2.08 15.59
N ALA A 80 -12.68 -2.96 14.63
CA ALA A 80 -13.60 -4.03 14.24
C ALA A 80 -13.93 -4.96 15.40
N GLY A 81 -12.95 -5.32 16.23
CA GLY A 81 -13.14 -6.10 17.45
C GLY A 81 -14.07 -5.39 18.45
N ALA A 82 -13.79 -4.13 18.76
CA ALA A 82 -14.59 -3.35 19.70
C ALA A 82 -16.01 -3.06 19.17
N TRP A 83 -16.16 -2.80 17.87
CA TRP A 83 -17.46 -2.57 17.24
C TRP A 83 -18.37 -3.78 17.39
N ARG A 84 -17.84 -4.98 17.13
CA ARG A 84 -18.54 -6.26 17.33
C ARG A 84 -18.90 -6.48 18.80
N ALA A 85 -17.98 -6.22 19.72
CA ALA A 85 -18.20 -6.41 21.16
C ALA A 85 -19.29 -5.49 21.74
N THR A 86 -19.49 -4.32 21.12
CA THR A 86 -20.47 -3.30 21.57
C THR A 86 -21.80 -3.37 20.83
N GLY A 87 -22.13 -4.52 20.23
CA GLY A 87 -23.40 -4.78 19.55
C GLY A 87 -23.33 -4.82 18.03
N GLY A 88 -22.18 -4.50 17.43
CA GLY A 88 -21.98 -4.55 15.99
C GLY A 88 -22.81 -3.53 15.23
N GLY A 89 -23.32 -3.96 14.07
CA GLY A 89 -24.04 -3.14 13.11
C GLY A 89 -23.22 -2.82 11.86
N GLU A 90 -23.77 -1.99 10.99
CA GLU A 90 -23.02 -1.44 9.86
C GLU A 90 -21.79 -0.68 10.38
N PHE A 91 -20.65 -0.83 9.70
CA PHE A 91 -19.45 -0.10 10.05
C PHE A 91 -19.65 1.39 9.74
N PRO A 92 -19.24 2.30 10.62
CA PRO A 92 -19.31 3.72 10.32
C PRO A 92 -18.41 4.02 9.13
N VAL A 93 -18.90 4.86 8.23
CA VAL A 93 -18.14 5.36 7.09
C VAL A 93 -17.35 6.58 7.55
N PRO A 94 -16.00 6.55 7.53
CA PRO A 94 -15.20 7.73 7.84
C PRO A 94 -15.51 8.89 6.90
N ASP A 95 -15.66 10.08 7.46
CA ASP A 95 -15.75 11.32 6.70
C ASP A 95 -14.42 12.11 6.78
N ALA A 96 -14.41 13.35 6.28
CA ALA A 96 -13.22 14.20 6.34
C ALA A 96 -12.91 14.75 7.76
N GLY A 97 -13.75 14.48 8.75
CA GLY A 97 -13.64 14.95 10.13
C GLY A 97 -12.89 13.99 11.05
N GLU A 98 -12.97 14.26 12.35
CA GLU A 98 -12.53 13.34 13.40
C GLU A 98 -13.67 12.38 13.77
N PRO A 99 -13.37 11.16 14.25
CA PRO A 99 -14.40 10.24 14.73
C PRO A 99 -15.24 10.90 15.84
N GLY A 100 -16.56 10.79 15.75
CA GLY A 100 -17.49 11.34 16.75
C GLY A 100 -17.34 10.69 18.13
N GLU A 101 -17.78 11.38 19.18
CA GLU A 101 -17.67 10.92 20.58
C GLU A 101 -18.28 9.54 20.81
N GLU A 102 -19.39 9.21 20.14
CA GLU A 102 -20.02 7.88 20.23
C GLU A 102 -19.10 6.77 19.70
N ILE A 103 -18.46 7.02 18.55
CA ILE A 103 -17.53 6.07 17.92
C ILE A 103 -16.32 5.85 18.84
N VAL A 104 -15.76 6.95 19.36
CA VAL A 104 -14.64 6.91 20.30
C VAL A 104 -15.04 6.21 21.60
N GLY A 105 -16.24 6.47 22.12
CA GLY A 105 -16.77 5.84 23.32
C GLY A 105 -16.92 4.32 23.19
N ARG A 106 -17.23 3.82 21.98
CA ARG A 106 -17.38 2.38 21.71
C ARG A 106 -16.05 1.68 21.45
N ALA A 107 -15.17 2.29 20.66
CA ALA A 107 -13.95 1.62 20.17
C ALA A 107 -12.66 2.06 20.86
N GLY A 108 -12.67 3.17 21.59
CA GLY A 108 -11.47 3.86 22.04
C GLY A 108 -10.89 4.77 20.96
N PHE A 109 -10.14 5.79 21.39
CA PHE A 109 -9.64 6.84 20.50
C PHE A 109 -8.68 6.31 19.43
N ASP A 110 -7.68 5.52 19.80
CA ASP A 110 -6.65 5.06 18.85
C ASP A 110 -7.23 4.13 17.78
N ALA A 111 -8.12 3.21 18.18
CA ALA A 111 -8.81 2.32 17.24
C ALA A 111 -9.73 3.11 16.29
N ALA A 112 -10.50 4.07 16.84
CA ALA A 112 -11.35 4.94 16.03
C ALA A 112 -10.53 5.75 15.01
N VAL A 113 -9.39 6.33 15.42
CA VAL A 113 -8.50 7.07 14.51
C VAL A 113 -7.87 6.15 13.46
N GLY A 114 -7.46 4.94 13.83
CA GLY A 114 -6.93 3.95 12.89
C GLY A 114 -7.93 3.64 11.77
N TRP A 115 -9.18 3.36 12.13
CA TRP A 115 -10.26 3.18 11.15
C TRP A 115 -10.55 4.45 10.33
N TRP A 116 -10.63 5.62 10.99
CA TRP A 116 -10.98 6.88 10.33
C TRP A 116 -9.96 7.35 9.30
N THR A 117 -8.69 7.02 9.53
CA THR A 117 -7.56 7.49 8.71
C THR A 117 -7.02 6.46 7.73
N LEU A 118 -7.52 5.22 7.77
CA LEU A 118 -6.97 4.11 7.00
C LEU A 118 -6.95 4.37 5.48
N ARG A 119 -7.94 5.09 4.94
CA ARG A 119 -7.98 5.42 3.50
C ARG A 119 -6.89 6.38 3.07
N GLN A 120 -6.57 7.36 3.90
CA GLN A 120 -5.48 8.30 3.67
C GLN A 120 -4.13 7.58 3.73
N TRP A 121 -3.96 6.62 4.65
CA TRP A 121 -2.78 5.77 4.70
C TRP A 121 -2.68 4.82 3.51
N GLU A 122 -3.79 4.23 3.05
CA GLU A 122 -3.84 3.44 1.80
C GLU A 122 -3.35 4.29 0.62
N MET A 123 -3.92 5.49 0.42
CA MET A 123 -3.55 6.37 -0.68
C MET A 123 -2.05 6.68 -0.67
N ALA A 124 -1.52 7.08 0.49
CA ALA A 124 -0.10 7.34 0.65
C ALA A 124 0.72 6.08 0.34
N ALA A 125 0.44 4.96 1.00
CA ALA A 125 1.22 3.74 0.85
C ALA A 125 1.21 3.19 -0.58
N VAL A 126 0.09 3.24 -1.30
CA VAL A 126 -0.01 2.79 -2.70
C VAL A 126 0.92 3.58 -3.61
N ALA A 127 0.99 4.91 -3.44
CA ALA A 127 1.92 5.73 -4.22
C ALA A 127 3.38 5.27 -4.06
N LEU A 128 3.77 4.87 -2.84
CA LEU A 128 5.12 4.38 -2.56
C LEU A 128 5.33 2.94 -3.03
N LEU A 129 4.34 2.06 -2.83
CA LEU A 129 4.40 0.65 -3.23
C LEU A 129 4.38 0.46 -4.76
N ASN A 130 4.05 1.49 -5.55
CA ASN A 130 4.26 1.46 -7.00
C ASN A 130 5.76 1.37 -7.38
N HIS A 131 6.67 1.70 -6.47
CA HIS A 131 8.11 1.58 -6.69
C HIS A 131 8.66 0.21 -6.24
N ARG A 132 9.25 -0.54 -7.19
CA ARG A 132 9.89 -1.84 -6.94
C ARG A 132 10.88 -1.82 -5.77
N ALA A 133 11.68 -0.76 -5.64
CA ALA A 133 12.69 -0.64 -4.58
C ALA A 133 12.07 -0.57 -3.17
N VAL A 134 10.84 -0.04 -3.05
CA VAL A 134 10.07 -0.03 -1.80
C VAL A 134 9.51 -1.43 -1.53
N ARG A 135 8.86 -2.06 -2.52
CA ARG A 135 8.31 -3.42 -2.37
C ARG A 135 9.38 -4.45 -2.01
N GLY A 136 10.54 -4.38 -2.66
CA GLY A 136 11.67 -5.28 -2.39
C GLY A 136 12.25 -5.15 -0.97
N ARG A 137 12.08 -4.00 -0.31
CA ARG A 137 12.51 -3.81 1.09
C ARG A 137 11.42 -4.13 2.12
N ALA A 138 10.15 -4.21 1.70
CA ALA A 138 9.04 -4.47 2.61
C ALA A 138 9.01 -5.91 3.15
N GLY A 139 9.69 -6.87 2.51
CA GLY A 139 10.02 -8.18 3.07
C GLY A 139 8.94 -8.84 3.94
N GLU A 140 9.26 -9.08 5.22
CA GLU A 140 8.34 -9.69 6.20
C GLU A 140 7.18 -8.77 6.58
N ASP A 141 7.39 -7.45 6.58
CA ASP A 141 6.35 -6.47 6.88
C ASP A 141 5.19 -6.56 5.89
N ARG A 142 5.48 -6.84 4.62
CA ARG A 142 4.46 -7.03 3.57
C ARG A 142 3.47 -8.16 3.89
N ARG A 143 3.96 -9.29 4.42
CA ARG A 143 3.08 -10.42 4.81
C ARG A 143 2.15 -10.04 5.94
N GLU A 144 2.67 -9.32 6.92
CA GLU A 144 1.86 -8.89 8.06
C GLU A 144 0.86 -7.79 7.66
N LEU A 145 1.25 -6.86 6.79
CA LEU A 145 0.34 -5.87 6.21
C LEU A 145 -0.81 -6.55 5.45
N LEU A 146 -0.51 -7.60 4.66
CA LEU A 146 -1.54 -8.40 3.99
C LEU A 146 -2.47 -9.10 4.98
N ARG A 147 -1.94 -9.72 6.04
CA ARG A 147 -2.75 -10.38 7.08
C ARG A 147 -3.71 -9.38 7.75
N LEU A 148 -3.19 -8.22 8.15
CA LEU A 148 -3.98 -7.16 8.76
C LEU A 148 -5.05 -6.63 7.79
N LEU A 149 -4.67 -6.37 6.53
CA LEU A 149 -5.59 -5.91 5.49
C LEU A 149 -6.75 -6.89 5.28
N THR A 150 -6.44 -8.18 5.06
CA THR A 150 -7.44 -9.23 4.90
C THR A 150 -8.39 -9.27 6.11
N THR A 151 -7.85 -9.18 7.32
CA THR A 151 -8.67 -9.16 8.53
C THR A 151 -9.62 -7.96 8.55
N VAL A 152 -9.13 -6.76 8.23
CA VAL A 152 -9.96 -5.55 8.17
C VAL A 152 -11.04 -5.66 7.08
N GLU A 153 -10.70 -6.18 5.89
CA GLU A 153 -11.65 -6.37 4.79
C GLU A 153 -12.76 -7.35 5.15
N GLU A 154 -12.40 -8.53 5.67
CA GLU A 154 -13.35 -9.56 6.10
C GLU A 154 -14.26 -9.06 7.23
N THR A 155 -13.71 -8.27 8.14
CA THR A 155 -14.46 -7.84 9.32
C THR A 155 -15.36 -6.65 9.08
N SER A 156 -14.93 -5.69 8.27
CA SER A 156 -15.67 -4.47 7.94
C SER A 156 -16.56 -4.60 6.71
N GLY A 157 -16.29 -5.57 5.82
CA GLY A 157 -16.92 -5.69 4.51
C GLY A 157 -16.46 -4.63 3.50
N GLN A 158 -15.53 -3.75 3.86
CA GLN A 158 -14.96 -2.75 2.95
C GLN A 158 -13.75 -3.32 2.21
N GLN A 159 -13.57 -2.93 0.94
CA GLN A 159 -12.44 -3.37 0.12
C GLN A 159 -11.38 -2.28 -0.02
N PHE A 160 -10.12 -2.68 -0.03
CA PHE A 160 -8.91 -1.86 -0.20
C PHE A 160 -8.10 -2.41 -1.38
N ARG A 161 -8.78 -2.53 -2.54
CA ARG A 161 -8.26 -3.23 -3.72
C ARG A 161 -6.88 -2.73 -4.17
N SER A 162 -6.68 -1.41 -4.17
CA SER A 162 -5.41 -0.81 -4.60
C SER A 162 -4.26 -1.22 -3.69
N LEU A 163 -4.46 -1.16 -2.37
CA LEU A 163 -3.45 -1.61 -1.41
C LEU A 163 -3.21 -3.12 -1.50
N GLY A 164 -4.30 -3.90 -1.62
CA GLY A 164 -4.23 -5.36 -1.75
C GLY A 164 -3.42 -5.79 -2.97
N TYR A 165 -3.64 -5.17 -4.13
CA TYR A 165 -2.85 -5.45 -5.34
C TYR A 165 -1.40 -5.01 -5.19
N ALA A 166 -1.15 -3.79 -4.69
CA ALA A 166 0.20 -3.28 -4.50
C ALA A 166 1.06 -4.17 -3.57
N LEU A 167 0.46 -4.73 -2.52
CA LEU A 167 1.12 -5.65 -1.59
C LEU A 167 1.32 -7.07 -2.17
N GLN A 168 0.55 -7.47 -3.18
CA GLN A 168 0.62 -8.80 -3.78
C GLN A 168 1.55 -8.88 -4.99
N VAL A 169 2.06 -7.74 -5.49
CA VAL A 169 3.04 -7.74 -6.59
C VAL A 169 4.25 -8.58 -6.22
N LEU A 170 4.56 -9.58 -7.04
CA LEU A 170 5.72 -10.44 -6.87
C LEU A 170 6.95 -9.75 -7.47
N ASP A 171 7.92 -9.44 -6.61
CA ASP A 171 9.21 -8.91 -7.01
C ASP A 171 10.32 -9.85 -6.54
N ASP A 172 10.99 -10.47 -7.52
CA ASP A 172 12.10 -11.38 -7.26
C ASP A 172 11.72 -12.57 -6.37
N GLU A 173 10.48 -13.05 -6.44
CA GLU A 173 10.06 -14.19 -5.64
C GLU A 173 10.44 -15.50 -6.34
N PRO A 174 11.03 -16.48 -5.61
CA PRO A 174 11.33 -17.77 -6.20
C PRO A 174 10.04 -18.53 -6.51
N LEU A 175 9.88 -18.95 -7.76
CA LEU A 175 8.75 -19.73 -8.24
C LEU A 175 9.24 -21.07 -8.78
N VAL A 176 8.47 -22.13 -8.52
CA VAL A 176 8.69 -23.45 -9.13
C VAL A 176 7.50 -23.76 -10.02
N VAL A 177 7.77 -23.94 -11.31
CA VAL A 177 6.76 -24.32 -12.31
C VAL A 177 6.94 -25.77 -12.70
N LEU A 178 5.86 -26.55 -12.57
CA LEU A 178 5.87 -27.98 -12.85
C LEU A 178 5.24 -28.24 -14.23
N HIS A 179 6.06 -28.66 -15.18
CA HIS A 179 5.59 -29.07 -16.50
C HIS A 179 5.16 -30.55 -16.48
N ARG A 180 3.87 -30.77 -16.18
CA ARG A 180 3.25 -32.08 -15.95
C ARG A 180 3.61 -33.13 -17.01
N THR A 181 3.51 -32.81 -18.30
CA THR A 181 3.76 -33.76 -19.40
C THR A 181 5.18 -34.34 -19.36
N SER A 182 6.17 -33.50 -19.06
CA SER A 182 7.57 -33.90 -18.99
C SER A 182 8.03 -34.38 -17.61
N GLY A 183 7.25 -34.12 -16.56
CA GLY A 183 7.68 -34.29 -15.18
C GLY A 183 8.78 -33.32 -14.72
N THR A 184 9.15 -32.33 -15.53
CA THR A 184 10.24 -31.39 -15.23
C THR A 184 9.74 -30.21 -14.39
N GLY A 185 10.52 -29.81 -13.39
CA GLY A 185 10.33 -28.59 -12.62
C GLY A 185 11.31 -27.50 -13.06
N TYR A 186 10.82 -26.26 -13.18
CA TYR A 186 11.60 -25.08 -13.54
C TYR A 186 11.62 -24.11 -12.37
N ALA A 187 12.83 -23.76 -11.89
CA ALA A 187 13.01 -22.71 -10.90
C ALA A 187 13.18 -21.37 -11.62
N LEU A 188 12.30 -20.41 -11.31
CA LEU A 188 12.19 -19.12 -12.01
C LEU A 188 12.10 -17.96 -11.01
N ARG A 189 12.44 -16.76 -11.47
CA ARG A 189 12.24 -15.50 -10.75
C ARG A 189 11.75 -14.45 -11.74
N PHE A 190 10.73 -13.71 -11.35
CA PHE A 190 10.17 -12.60 -12.12
C PHE A 190 10.05 -11.37 -11.23
N PHE A 191 9.92 -10.20 -11.84
CA PHE A 191 9.70 -8.92 -11.16
C PHE A 191 8.41 -8.30 -11.67
N GLY A 192 7.76 -7.49 -10.83
CA GLY A 192 6.57 -6.73 -11.23
C GLY A 192 5.32 -7.55 -11.52
N VAL A 193 5.24 -8.82 -11.10
CA VAL A 193 4.09 -9.66 -11.44
C VAL A 193 2.90 -9.31 -10.54
N GLY A 194 1.94 -8.56 -11.07
CA GLY A 194 0.74 -8.11 -10.37
C GLY A 194 -0.50 -8.98 -10.60
N ASP A 195 -0.53 -9.76 -11.68
CA ASP A 195 -1.67 -10.63 -12.00
C ASP A 195 -1.29 -11.92 -12.75
N ASN A 196 -2.29 -12.80 -12.90
CA ASN A 196 -2.14 -14.09 -13.57
C ASN A 196 -1.92 -13.98 -15.08
N PHE A 197 -2.36 -12.89 -15.73
CA PHE A 197 -2.15 -12.67 -17.16
C PHE A 197 -0.68 -12.34 -17.43
N GLN A 198 -0.10 -11.41 -16.64
CA GLN A 198 1.33 -11.12 -16.65
C GLN A 198 2.14 -12.37 -16.34
N LEU A 199 1.78 -13.11 -15.28
CA LEU A 199 2.47 -14.35 -14.92
C LEU A 199 2.44 -15.37 -16.07
N HIS A 200 1.27 -15.60 -16.67
CA HIS A 200 1.14 -16.55 -17.78
C HIS A 200 2.01 -16.14 -18.98
N THR A 201 1.99 -14.86 -19.34
CA THR A 201 2.78 -14.32 -20.46
C THR A 201 4.28 -14.48 -20.20
N LEU A 202 4.75 -14.14 -19.00
CA LEU A 202 6.17 -14.26 -18.63
C LEU A 202 6.63 -15.72 -18.56
N LEU A 203 5.77 -16.64 -18.09
CA LEU A 203 6.06 -18.07 -18.09
C LEU A 203 6.14 -18.63 -19.52
N ALA A 204 5.24 -18.23 -20.40
CA ALA A 204 5.25 -18.65 -21.80
C ALA A 204 6.50 -18.13 -22.52
N ASP A 205 6.87 -16.86 -22.32
CA ASP A 205 8.11 -16.27 -22.84
C ASP A 205 9.35 -17.04 -22.36
N ALA A 206 9.48 -17.25 -21.04
CA ALA A 206 10.64 -17.92 -20.47
C ALA A 206 10.76 -19.40 -20.86
N LEU A 207 9.65 -20.15 -20.83
CA LEU A 207 9.68 -21.61 -21.01
C LEU A 207 9.49 -22.03 -22.47
N ILE A 208 8.56 -21.41 -23.20
CA ILE A 208 8.32 -21.74 -24.61
C ILE A 208 9.29 -20.96 -25.50
N GLY A 209 9.45 -19.65 -25.26
CA GLY A 209 10.42 -18.83 -25.98
C GLY A 209 11.88 -19.27 -25.74
N GLY A 210 12.16 -19.83 -24.56
CA GLY A 210 13.45 -20.45 -24.22
C GLY A 210 13.64 -21.88 -24.74
N GLY A 211 12.63 -22.49 -25.39
CA GLY A 211 12.71 -23.84 -25.96
C GLY A 211 12.70 -24.97 -24.92
N HIS A 212 12.29 -24.69 -23.68
CA HIS A 212 12.18 -25.70 -22.61
C HIS A 212 10.86 -26.49 -22.68
N VAL A 213 9.80 -25.88 -23.20
CA VAL A 213 8.46 -26.47 -23.32
C VAL A 213 7.91 -26.19 -24.73
N GLU A 214 7.25 -27.18 -25.34
CA GLU A 214 6.55 -26.97 -26.62
C GLU A 214 5.33 -26.06 -26.45
N GLY A 215 5.08 -25.18 -27.42
CA GLY A 215 3.89 -24.33 -27.44
C GLY A 215 4.04 -23.09 -28.30
N TYR A 216 3.13 -22.12 -28.08
CA TYR A 216 3.19 -20.80 -28.70
C TYR A 216 3.83 -19.80 -27.73
N ALA A 217 4.98 -19.25 -28.11
CA ALA A 217 5.62 -18.18 -27.35
C ALA A 217 4.93 -16.84 -27.65
N PRO A 218 4.75 -15.96 -26.64
CA PRO A 218 4.31 -14.59 -26.88
C PRO A 218 5.35 -13.84 -27.72
N SER A 219 4.92 -12.78 -28.38
CA SER A 219 5.82 -11.84 -29.03
C SER A 219 6.70 -11.11 -28.01
N SER A 220 7.83 -10.59 -28.48
CA SER A 220 8.74 -9.79 -27.66
C SER A 220 8.06 -8.54 -27.07
N GLN A 221 7.08 -7.98 -27.77
CA GLN A 221 6.32 -6.82 -27.31
C GLN A 221 5.35 -7.20 -26.17
N GLU A 222 4.62 -8.31 -26.29
CA GLU A 222 3.73 -8.80 -25.22
C GLU A 222 4.52 -9.12 -23.95
N ALA A 223 5.67 -9.77 -24.10
CA ALA A 223 6.56 -10.05 -22.97
C ALA A 223 7.12 -8.77 -22.34
N ALA A 224 7.49 -7.75 -23.14
CA ALA A 224 8.03 -6.50 -22.63
C ALA A 224 7.01 -5.74 -21.76
N VAL A 225 5.75 -5.64 -22.19
CA VAL A 225 4.67 -4.97 -21.43
C VAL A 225 4.41 -5.65 -20.09
N CYS A 226 4.66 -6.95 -19.96
CA CYS A 226 4.48 -7.68 -18.70
C CYS A 226 5.68 -7.59 -17.75
N ARG A 227 6.80 -6.98 -18.14
CA ARG A 227 8.01 -6.81 -17.30
C ARG A 227 8.10 -5.43 -16.64
N GLU A 228 7.23 -4.50 -17.04
CA GLU A 228 7.19 -3.12 -16.55
C GLU A 228 6.44 -2.97 -15.23
#